data_AF-A0A928S8H2-F1
#
_entry.id   AF-A0A928S8H2-F1
#
_cell.length_a   1.000
_cell.length_b   1.000
_cell.length_c   1.000
_cell.angle_alpha   90.00
_cell.angle_beta   90.00
_cell.angle_gamma   90.00
#
_symmetry.space_group_name_H-M   'P 1'
#
loop_
_entity.id
_entity.type
_entity.pdbx_description
1 polymer ?
#
loop_
_entity_poly.entity_id
_entity_poly.type
_entity_poly.pdbx_seq_one_letter_code
_entity_poly.pdbx_strand_id
1 'polypeptide(L)'
;MTPLAVNFNSFKLKVIFADGSNLRLNEQYRGDNLEKYAYYWLDAHNGLITGWDNAPHHPHLSTHPDHKHVATQANIQPSIETNLEAILALIKENLTASAS
;
A
#
# COMPACT_ATOMS: atom_id res chain seq x y z
N MET A 1 -15.87 -18.92 -30.07
CA MET A 1 -15.38 -17.81 -29.22
C MET A 1 -15.61 -18.20 -27.77
N THR A 2 -14.55 -18.49 -27.03
CA THR A 2 -14.63 -18.69 -25.58
C THR A 2 -14.78 -17.31 -24.94
N PRO A 3 -15.75 -17.05 -24.05
CA PRO A 3 -15.75 -15.78 -23.34
C PRO A 3 -14.48 -15.76 -22.49
N LEU A 4 -13.65 -14.73 -22.67
CA LEU A 4 -12.54 -14.47 -21.77
C LEU A 4 -13.19 -14.19 -20.41
N ALA A 5 -13.16 -15.16 -19.50
CA ALA A 5 -13.57 -14.92 -18.13
C ALA A 5 -12.59 -13.89 -17.56
N VAL A 6 -13.01 -12.64 -17.51
CA VAL A 6 -12.23 -11.57 -16.88
C VAL A 6 -12.34 -11.82 -15.38
N ASN A 7 -11.40 -12.60 -14.84
CA ASN A 7 -11.27 -12.85 -13.41
C ASN A 7 -10.79 -11.55 -12.76
N PHE A 8 -11.72 -10.69 -12.37
CA PHE A 8 -11.45 -9.46 -11.64
C PHE A 8 -11.76 -9.68 -10.17
N ASN A 9 -10.74 -9.54 -9.32
CA ASN A 9 -10.88 -9.71 -7.88
C ASN A 9 -10.53 -8.39 -7.18
N SER A 10 -11.29 -8.03 -6.15
CA SER A 10 -10.96 -6.90 -5.30
C SER A 10 -10.97 -7.31 -3.84
N PHE A 11 -9.92 -6.92 -3.12
CA PHE A 11 -9.73 -7.23 -1.72
C PHE A 11 -9.62 -5.95 -0.92
N LYS A 12 -10.34 -5.86 0.20
CA LYS A 12 -10.18 -4.80 1.18
C LYS A 12 -9.99 -5.41 2.55
N LEU A 13 -8.89 -5.09 3.20
CA LEU A 13 -8.56 -5.62 4.52
C LEU A 13 -8.11 -4.48 5.45
N LYS A 14 -8.36 -4.69 6.75
CA LYS A 14 -7.77 -3.90 7.83
C LYS A 14 -7.02 -4.86 8.75
N VAL A 15 -5.72 -4.65 8.88
CA VAL A 15 -4.84 -5.37 9.80
C VAL A 15 -4.54 -4.46 10.97
N ILE A 16 -4.65 -4.96 12.20
CA ILE A 16 -4.30 -4.24 13.42
C ILE A 16 -3.06 -4.93 14.00
N PHE A 17 -2.01 -4.16 14.26
CA PHE A 17 -0.75 -4.66 14.82
C PHE A 17 -0.76 -4.55 16.35
N ALA A 18 0.20 -5.22 16.99
CA ALA A 18 0.28 -5.32 18.45
C ALA A 18 0.52 -3.97 19.17
N ASP A 19 1.14 -3.01 18.47
CA ASP A 19 1.34 -1.64 18.97
C ASP A 19 0.10 -0.74 18.83
N GLY A 20 -1.00 -1.29 18.27
CA GLY A 20 -2.25 -0.58 18.01
C GLY A 20 -2.28 0.15 16.66
N SER A 21 -1.16 0.23 15.93
CA SER A 21 -1.14 0.75 14.56
C SER A 21 -1.94 -0.16 13.63
N ASN A 22 -2.38 0.35 12.47
CA ASN A 22 -3.18 -0.43 11.53
C ASN A 22 -2.79 -0.20 10.07
N LEU A 23 -2.78 -1.28 9.30
CA LEU A 23 -2.63 -1.26 7.85
C LEU A 23 -4.01 -1.45 7.21
N ARG A 24 -4.44 -0.47 6.41
CA ARG A 24 -5.64 -0.57 5.57
C ARG A 24 -5.19 -0.80 4.13
N LEU A 25 -5.67 -1.87 3.50
CA LEU A 25 -5.31 -2.17 2.12
C LEU A 25 -6.51 -2.39 1.20
N ASN A 26 -6.34 -1.99 -0.05
CA ASN A 26 -7.28 -2.19 -1.15
C ASN A 26 -6.50 -2.63 -2.38
N GLU A 27 -6.73 -3.85 -2.85
CA GLU A 27 -6.08 -4.43 -4.02
C GLU A 27 -7.12 -4.78 -5.09
N GLN A 28 -6.73 -4.64 -6.36
CA GLN A 28 -7.52 -5.05 -7.51
C GLN A 28 -6.64 -5.86 -8.46
N TYR A 29 -7.06 -7.11 -8.69
CA TYR A 29 -6.37 -8.06 -9.54
C TYR A 29 -7.15 -8.32 -10.82
N ARG A 30 -6.42 -8.48 -11.92
CA ARG A 30 -6.92 -9.10 -13.16
C ARG A 30 -6.12 -10.37 -13.41
N GLY A 31 -6.74 -11.53 -13.19
CA GLY A 31 -6.00 -12.80 -13.07
C GLY A 31 -5.01 -12.71 -11.90
N ASP A 32 -3.73 -12.99 -12.17
CA ASP A 32 -2.66 -12.90 -11.18
C ASP A 32 -1.96 -11.52 -11.15
N ASN A 33 -2.39 -10.59 -12.01
CA ASN A 33 -1.78 -9.27 -12.10
C ASN A 33 -2.43 -8.27 -11.15
N LEU A 34 -1.67 -7.69 -10.23
CA LEU A 34 -2.10 -6.59 -9.37
C LEU A 34 -2.15 -5.29 -10.18
N GLU A 35 -3.35 -4.84 -10.56
CA GLU A 35 -3.54 -3.64 -11.39
C GLU A 35 -3.61 -2.36 -10.55
N LYS A 36 -4.24 -2.43 -9.37
CA LYS A 36 -4.35 -1.30 -8.46
C LYS A 36 -4.09 -1.74 -7.05
N TYR A 37 -3.37 -0.92 -6.31
CA TYR A 37 -3.19 -1.11 -4.89
C TYR A 37 -3.27 0.22 -4.16
N ALA A 38 -3.63 0.15 -2.89
CA ALA A 38 -3.51 1.21 -1.92
C ALA A 38 -3.27 0.58 -0.56
N TYR A 39 -2.17 0.94 0.10
CA TYR A 39 -1.79 0.49 1.44
C TYR A 39 -1.60 1.72 2.32
N TYR A 40 -2.32 1.84 3.42
CA TYR A 40 -2.21 2.97 4.34
C TYR A 40 -1.90 2.46 5.73
N TRP A 41 -0.66 2.66 6.17
CA TRP A 41 -0.22 2.37 7.52
C TRP A 41 -0.43 3.60 8.40
N LEU A 42 -1.23 3.42 9.44
CA LEU A 42 -1.69 4.46 10.34
C LEU A 42 -1.32 4.11 11.78
N ASP A 43 -1.05 5.13 12.60
CA ASP A 43 -0.85 4.95 14.03
C ASP A 43 -2.15 4.53 14.75
N ALA A 44 -2.06 4.31 16.07
CA ALA A 44 -3.20 3.92 16.91
C ALA A 44 -4.33 4.97 16.97
N HIS A 45 -4.05 6.22 16.61
CA HIS A 45 -5.00 7.34 16.53
C HIS A 45 -5.51 7.59 15.11
N ASN A 46 -5.13 6.75 14.15
CA ASN A 46 -5.40 6.89 12.71
C ASN A 46 -4.67 8.06 12.02
N GLY A 47 -3.59 8.55 12.62
CA GLY A 47 -2.63 9.43 11.94
C GLY A 47 -1.85 8.67 10.87
N LEU A 48 -1.61 9.29 9.72
CA LEU A 48 -0.87 8.65 8.63
C LEU A 48 0.60 8.50 9.01
N ILE A 49 1.12 7.27 8.98
CA ILE A 49 2.57 7.02 9.06
C ILE A 49 3.13 7.02 7.64
N THR A 50 2.63 6.10 6.80
CA THR A 50 2.95 6.08 5.37
C THR A 50 1.81 5.44 4.59
N GLY A 51 1.48 6.02 3.44
CA GLY A 51 0.57 5.46 2.46
C GLY A 51 1.31 5.14 1.17
N TRP A 52 0.92 4.08 0.47
CA TRP A 52 1.48 3.67 -0.82
C TRP A 52 0.33 3.39 -1.77
N ASP A 53 0.34 3.99 -2.96
CA ASP A 53 -0.62 3.64 -4.00
C ASP A 53 -0.05 3.90 -5.40
N ASN A 54 -0.76 3.37 -6.40
CA ASN A 54 -0.39 3.50 -7.80
C ASN A 54 -1.40 4.32 -8.61
N ALA A 55 -2.12 5.26 -7.97
CA ALA A 55 -2.96 6.18 -8.71
C ALA A 55 -2.09 7.06 -9.63
N PRO A 56 -2.37 7.16 -10.95
CA PRO A 56 -1.46 7.77 -11.92
C PRO A 56 -1.50 9.31 -11.91
N HIS A 57 -1.51 9.93 -10.72
CA HIS A 57 -1.62 11.38 -10.54
C HIS A 57 -0.27 12.12 -10.56
N HIS A 58 0.85 11.40 -10.38
CA HIS A 58 2.18 11.99 -10.19
C HIS A 58 3.20 11.54 -11.26
N PRO A 59 3.04 11.96 -12.53
CA PRO A 59 3.90 11.52 -13.64
C PRO A 59 5.35 12.03 -13.57
N HIS A 60 5.65 12.97 -12.69
CA HIS A 60 6.99 13.54 -12.51
C HIS A 60 7.89 12.71 -11.58
N LEU A 61 7.35 11.69 -10.90
CA LEU A 61 8.12 10.81 -10.03
C LEU A 61 8.84 9.75 -10.86
N SER A 62 10.06 9.39 -10.44
CA SER A 62 10.88 8.38 -11.11
C SER A 62 10.28 6.96 -11.10
N THR A 63 9.33 6.71 -10.21
CA THR A 63 8.66 5.41 -10.00
C THR A 63 7.20 5.42 -10.46
N HIS A 64 6.78 6.44 -11.20
CA HIS A 64 5.40 6.55 -11.69
C HIS A 64 4.90 5.24 -12.36
N PRO A 65 3.68 4.74 -12.01
CA PRO A 65 2.65 5.39 -11.20
C PRO A 65 2.81 5.23 -9.68
N ASP A 66 3.75 4.41 -9.24
CA ASP A 66 3.93 4.04 -7.85
C ASP A 66 4.52 5.20 -7.03
N HIS A 67 3.90 5.48 -5.89
CA HIS A 67 4.35 6.54 -4.99
C HIS A 67 3.93 6.28 -3.55
N LYS A 68 4.51 7.05 -2.63
CA LYS A 68 4.15 7.03 -1.21
C LYS A 68 3.88 8.41 -0.64
N HIS A 69 3.00 8.46 0.35
CA HIS A 69 2.67 9.62 1.16
C HIS A 69 3.27 9.44 2.55
N VAL A 70 4.16 10.34 3.00
CA VAL A 70 4.89 10.17 4.27
C VAL A 70 4.40 11.17 5.32
N ALA A 71 3.87 10.67 6.43
CA ALA A 71 3.26 11.43 7.54
C ALA A 71 2.00 12.25 7.17
N THR A 72 1.88 12.73 5.94
CA THR A 72 0.75 13.52 5.44
C THR A 72 0.46 13.17 3.98
N GLN A 73 -0.78 13.38 3.53
CA GLN A 73 -1.16 13.13 2.13
C GLN A 73 -0.41 14.06 1.15
N ALA A 74 0.01 15.24 1.59
CA ALA A 74 0.69 16.21 0.72
C ALA A 74 2.18 15.89 0.50
N ASN A 75 2.80 15.10 1.37
CA ASN A 75 4.21 14.74 1.28
C ASN A 75 4.39 13.49 0.41
N ILE A 76 4.38 13.69 -0.90
CA ILE A 76 4.48 12.64 -1.91
C ILE A 76 5.94 12.37 -2.28
N GLN A 77 6.33 11.10 -2.35
CA GLN A 77 7.69 10.66 -2.66
C GLN A 77 7.68 9.43 -3.60
N PRO A 78 8.75 9.21 -4.37
CA PRO A 78 8.95 7.96 -5.11
C PRO A 78 8.90 6.74 -4.18
N SER A 79 8.39 5.61 -4.67
CA SER A 79 8.36 4.35 -3.92
C SER A 79 8.66 3.16 -4.81
N ILE A 80 9.40 2.20 -4.26
CA ILE A 80 9.71 0.92 -4.93
C ILE A 80 8.94 -0.24 -4.31
N GLU A 81 8.27 -0.02 -3.18
CA GLU A 81 7.47 -0.98 -2.45
C GLU A 81 6.05 -0.98 -3.00
N THR A 82 5.72 -1.98 -3.82
CA THR A 82 4.47 -1.97 -4.63
C THR A 82 3.51 -3.12 -4.32
N ASN A 83 3.89 -4.04 -3.42
CA ASN A 83 3.07 -5.19 -3.06
C ASN A 83 3.00 -5.40 -1.54
N LEU A 84 1.97 -6.12 -1.10
CA LEU A 84 1.71 -6.36 0.31
C LEU A 84 2.89 -7.00 1.06
N GLU A 85 3.62 -7.93 0.44
CA GLU A 85 4.75 -8.60 1.09
C GLU A 85 5.89 -7.63 1.41
N ALA A 86 6.29 -6.80 0.44
CA ALA A 86 7.30 -5.77 0.63
C ALA A 86 6.88 -4.75 1.69
N ILE A 87 5.61 -4.33 1.69
CA ILE A 87 5.06 -3.40 2.67
C ILE A 87 5.05 -4.01 4.08
N LEU A 88 4.62 -5.26 4.23
CA LEU A 88 4.62 -5.94 5.53
C LEU A 88 6.05 -6.15 6.07
N ALA A 89 7.01 -6.44 5.20
CA ALA A 89 8.42 -6.55 5.59
C ALA A 89 8.96 -5.22 6.13
N LEU A 90 8.69 -4.11 5.44
CA LEU A 90 9.09 -2.77 5.86
C LEU A 90 8.44 -2.37 7.20
N ILE A 91 7.13 -2.61 7.35
CA ILE A 91 6.40 -2.32 8.60
C ILE A 91 7.01 -3.13 9.75
N LYS A 92 7.25 -4.43 9.54
CA LYS A 92 7.86 -5.30 10.54
C LYS A 92 9.22 -4.76 11.00
N GLU A 93 10.09 -4.38 10.06
CA GLU A 93 11.40 -3.81 10.38
C GLU A 93 11.28 -2.54 11.23
N ASN A 94 10.40 -1.61 10.85
CA ASN A 94 10.15 -0.37 11.58
C ASN A 94 9.62 -0.60 13.01
N LEU A 95 8.70 -1.56 13.16
CA LEU A 95 8.16 -1.93 14.47
C LEU A 95 9.20 -2.60 15.36
N THR A 96 10.11 -3.41 14.79
CA THR A 96 11.20 -4.02 15.56
C THR A 96 12.28 -3.03 15.98
N ALA A 97 12.61 -2.07 15.12
CA ALA A 97 13.60 -1.03 15.42
C ALA A 97 13.12 -0.07 16.52
N SER A 98 11.81 0.20 16.60
CA SER A 98 11.20 1.07 17.61
C SER A 98 11.07 0.42 18.99
N ALA A 99 11.27 -0.90 19.08
CA ALA A 99 11.22 -1.67 20.33
C ALA A 99 12.59 -1.86 20.98
N SER A 100 13.66 -1.32 20.38
CA SER A 100 15.05 -1.38 20.85
C SER A 100 15.51 -0.03 21.38
#